data_AF-A0A2V8HQQ7-F1
#
_entry.id   AF-A0A2V8HQQ7-F1
#
_cell.length_a   1.000
_cell.length_b   1.000
_cell.length_c   1.000
_cell.angle_alpha   90.00
_cell.angle_beta   90.00
_cell.angle_gamma   90.00
#
_symmetry.space_group_name_H-M   'P 1'
#
loop_
_entity.id
_entity.type
_entity.pdbx_description
1 polymer ?
#
loop_
_entity_poly.entity_id
_entity_poly.type
_entity_poly.pdbx_seq_one_letter_code
_entity_poly.pdbx_strand_id
1 'polypeptide(L)'
;MHAIAPELDEAPDSVWESVAALDRYRRQFAGPPETLTNGILAGTLLAPLGLVGRRQRFAADALERRVELGMLAFARRDVERLHQILALQPRLVDLRAPFRVQRGLLHRHVLDEALTFLEVHGNRPDAVAHWRELRAQPVAAAAVHDSGAPPFRRRRRRRRRRRTPSAAPE
;
A
#
# COMPACT_ATOMS: atom_id res chain seq x y z
N MET A 1 -2.36 24.62 28.09
CA MET A 1 -3.02 23.74 27.11
C MET A 1 -1.91 22.96 26.43
N HIS A 2 -1.64 21.72 26.85
CA HIS A 2 -0.53 20.95 26.28
C HIS A 2 -0.86 20.62 24.82
N ALA A 3 0.01 21.01 23.89
CA ALA A 3 -0.08 20.60 22.50
C ALA A 3 -0.05 19.07 22.46
N ILE A 4 -1.03 18.47 21.79
CA ILE A 4 -1.20 17.00 21.75
C ILE A 4 -0.06 16.35 20.93
N ALA A 5 0.65 17.12 20.10
CA ALA A 5 1.88 16.72 19.41
C ALA A 5 2.72 17.98 19.04
N PRO A 6 3.68 18.42 19.88
CA PRO A 6 4.52 19.59 19.59
C PRO A 6 5.38 19.44 18.33
N GLU A 7 5.61 18.21 17.86
CA GLU A 7 6.35 17.91 16.63
C GLU A 7 5.56 18.31 15.37
N LEU A 8 4.24 18.54 15.48
CA LEU A 8 3.44 19.10 14.39
C LEU A 8 3.59 20.63 14.27
N ASP A 9 4.00 21.32 15.33
CA ASP A 9 4.23 22.77 15.29
C ASP A 9 5.48 23.12 14.46
N GLU A 10 6.45 22.18 14.38
CA GLU A 10 7.62 22.25 13.49
C GLU A 10 7.47 21.41 12.22
N ALA A 11 6.27 20.90 11.91
CA ALA A 11 6.09 20.02 10.76
C ALA A 11 6.39 20.73 9.43
N PRO A 12 7.04 20.03 8.47
CA PRO A 12 7.31 20.60 7.16
C PRO A 12 6.00 20.84 6.39
N ASP A 13 6.02 21.84 5.49
CA ASP A 13 4.85 22.21 4.67
C ASP A 13 4.23 21.03 3.91
N SER A 14 5.04 20.02 3.55
CA SER A 14 4.58 18.80 2.88
C SER A 14 3.54 18.01 3.69
N VAL A 15 3.59 18.07 5.03
CA VAL A 15 2.57 17.49 5.91
C VAL A 15 1.26 18.23 5.77
N TRP A 16 1.30 19.56 5.81
CA TRP A 16 0.12 20.41 5.65
C TRP A 16 -0.50 20.28 4.26
N GLU A 17 0.32 20.19 3.21
CA GLU A 17 -0.14 19.90 1.84
C GLU A 17 -0.85 18.55 1.75
N SER A 18 -0.29 17.52 2.40
CA SER A 18 -0.88 16.17 2.41
C SER A 18 -2.22 16.15 3.16
N VAL A 19 -2.30 16.84 4.30
CA VAL A 19 -3.56 17.00 5.06
C VAL A 19 -4.59 17.79 4.25
N ALA A 20 -4.19 18.87 3.58
CA ALA A 20 -5.06 19.66 2.73
C ALA A 20 -5.56 18.86 1.51
N ALA A 21 -4.74 17.96 0.94
CA ALA A 21 -5.17 17.04 -0.10
C ALA A 21 -6.24 16.06 0.41
N LEU A 22 -6.04 15.50 1.61
CA LEU A 22 -7.01 14.61 2.25
C LEU A 22 -8.33 15.33 2.55
N ASP A 23 -8.28 16.56 3.06
CA ASP A 23 -9.48 17.34 3.36
C ASP A 23 -10.25 17.70 2.08
N ARG A 24 -9.55 18.10 1.01
CA ARG A 24 -10.18 18.32 -0.32
C ARG A 24 -10.89 17.08 -0.82
N TYR A 25 -10.31 15.89 -0.62
CA TYR A 25 -10.95 14.64 -0.97
C TYR A 25 -12.20 14.37 -0.12
N ARG A 26 -12.09 14.50 1.21
CA ARG A 26 -13.21 14.29 2.14
C ARG A 26 -14.41 15.20 1.83
N ARG A 27 -14.18 16.44 1.41
CA ARG A 27 -15.24 17.42 1.07
C ARG A 27 -16.07 17.02 -0.16
N GLN A 28 -15.63 16.06 -0.96
CA GLN A 28 -16.39 15.56 -2.12
C GLN A 28 -17.56 14.67 -1.71
N PHE A 29 -17.63 14.25 -0.44
CA PHE A 29 -18.62 13.33 0.07
C PHE A 29 -19.47 13.99 1.16
N ALA A 30 -20.77 13.67 1.18
CA ALA A 30 -21.69 14.17 2.21
C ALA A 30 -21.35 13.64 3.62
N GLY A 31 -20.68 12.48 3.71
CA GLY A 31 -20.20 11.85 4.94
C GLY A 31 -18.80 11.28 4.77
N PRO A 32 -18.14 10.84 5.87
CA PRO A 32 -16.82 10.23 5.79
C PRO A 32 -16.89 8.94 4.93
N PRO A 33 -16.11 8.85 3.84
CA PRO A 33 -16.01 7.62 3.03
C PRO A 33 -15.53 6.45 3.88
N GLU A 34 -16.04 5.26 3.63
CA GLU A 34 -15.59 4.03 4.31
C GLU A 34 -14.10 3.72 4.07
N THR A 35 -13.54 4.25 2.97
CA THR A 35 -12.12 4.12 2.63
C THR A 35 -11.21 5.08 3.40
N LEU A 36 -11.74 6.13 4.04
CA LEU A 36 -10.97 7.05 4.89
C LEU A 36 -10.74 6.42 6.27
N THR A 37 -9.88 5.40 6.30
CA THR A 37 -9.54 4.69 7.53
C THR A 37 -8.38 5.36 8.27
N ASN A 38 -8.17 4.97 9.53
CA ASN A 38 -7.01 5.40 10.31
C ASN A 38 -5.68 5.12 9.59
N GLY A 39 -5.62 4.06 8.78
CA GLY A 39 -4.45 3.76 7.94
C GLY A 39 -4.17 4.83 6.89
N ILE A 40 -5.21 5.41 6.27
CA ILE A 40 -5.08 6.53 5.32
C ILE A 40 -4.65 7.81 6.05
N LEU A 41 -5.23 8.09 7.22
CA LEU A 41 -4.83 9.23 8.03
C LEU A 41 -3.35 9.12 8.46
N ALA A 42 -2.96 7.95 8.97
CA ALA A 42 -1.57 7.66 9.32
C ALA A 42 -0.65 7.83 8.11
N GLY A 43 -1.03 7.30 6.95
CA GLY A 43 -0.26 7.47 5.72
C GLY A 43 -0.12 8.93 5.29
N THR A 44 -1.17 9.73 5.49
CA THR A 44 -1.19 11.17 5.15
C THR A 44 -0.22 11.98 6.01
N LEU A 45 -0.08 11.62 7.29
CA LEU A 45 0.87 12.28 8.19
C LEU A 45 2.30 11.79 7.99
N LEU A 46 2.47 10.49 7.76
CA LEU A 46 3.79 9.83 7.78
C LEU A 46 4.53 9.87 6.44
N ALA A 47 3.82 9.87 5.32
CA ALA A 47 4.42 9.82 3.98
C ALA A 47 5.23 11.07 3.64
N PRO A 48 4.70 12.30 3.84
CA PRO A 48 5.47 13.53 3.62
C PRO A 48 6.71 13.66 4.51
N LEU A 49 6.73 13.03 5.69
CA LEU A 49 7.90 12.97 6.58
C LEU A 49 8.96 11.97 6.10
N GLY A 50 8.73 11.26 4.99
CA GLY A 50 9.63 10.22 4.48
C GLY A 50 9.73 8.99 5.37
N LEU A 51 8.91 8.91 6.42
CA LEU A 51 8.90 7.80 7.36
C LEU A 51 8.28 6.57 6.70
N VAL A 52 7.26 6.71 5.85
CA VAL A 52 6.62 5.64 5.06
C VAL A 52 6.81 5.90 3.56
N GLY A 53 7.14 4.90 2.72
CA GLY A 53 7.19 5.16 1.27
C GLY A 53 7.85 4.12 0.35
N ARG A 54 7.82 4.44 -0.96
CA ARG A 54 8.11 3.56 -2.13
C ARG A 54 9.48 2.87 -2.18
N ARG A 55 10.49 3.36 -1.45
CA ARG A 55 11.86 2.82 -1.50
C ARG A 55 12.38 2.30 -0.17
N GLN A 56 11.71 2.61 0.94
CA GLN A 56 12.09 2.05 2.22
C GLN A 56 11.32 0.75 2.41
N ARG A 57 12.03 -0.39 2.41
CA ARG A 57 11.55 -1.53 3.19
C ARG A 57 11.30 -0.95 4.57
N PHE A 58 10.04 -0.92 5.01
CA PHE A 58 9.70 -0.49 6.35
C PHE A 58 10.59 -1.27 7.31
N ALA A 59 11.64 -0.62 7.83
CA ALA A 59 12.44 -1.20 8.88
C ALA A 59 11.59 -1.17 10.15
N ALA A 60 11.79 -2.14 11.05
CA ALA A 60 11.23 -2.04 12.41
C ALA A 60 11.58 -0.68 13.04
N ASP A 61 12.77 -0.14 12.73
CA ASP A 61 13.24 1.20 13.07
C ASP A 61 12.30 2.34 12.59
N ALA A 62 11.76 2.25 11.37
CA ALA A 62 10.79 3.24 10.89
C ALA A 62 9.42 3.10 11.60
N LEU A 63 9.09 1.95 12.16
CA LEU A 63 7.90 1.77 13.00
C LEU A 63 8.15 2.33 14.41
N GLU A 64 9.32 2.07 14.98
CA GLU A 64 9.77 2.61 16.28
C GLU A 64 9.77 4.15 16.26
N ARG A 65 10.39 4.78 15.25
CA ARG A 65 10.37 6.25 15.08
C ARG A 65 8.98 6.87 14.87
N ARG A 66 7.97 6.07 14.51
CA ARG A 66 6.58 6.54 14.35
C ARG A 66 5.74 6.35 15.60
N VAL A 67 6.07 5.35 16.43
CA VAL A 67 5.57 5.28 17.81
C VAL A 67 6.06 6.50 18.60
N GLU A 68 7.17 7.10 18.17
CA GLU A 68 7.75 8.33 18.72
C GLU A 68 7.19 9.64 18.11
N LEU A 69 6.23 9.62 17.18
CA LEU A 69 5.57 10.84 16.66
C LEU A 69 4.62 11.40 17.74
N GLY A 70 5.22 11.94 18.80
CA GLY A 70 4.57 12.41 20.02
C GLY A 70 3.82 11.31 20.78
N MET A 71 2.70 11.70 21.41
CA MET A 71 1.80 10.79 22.14
C MET A 71 0.83 10.01 21.23
N LEU A 72 0.96 10.14 19.90
CA LEU A 72 0.05 9.49 18.94
C LEU A 72 0.44 8.02 18.74
N ALA A 73 -0.01 7.18 19.66
CA ALA A 73 0.13 5.73 19.52
C ALA A 73 -0.74 5.22 18.36
N PHE A 74 -0.13 4.97 17.20
CA PHE A 74 -0.79 4.25 16.12
C PHE A 74 -0.99 2.78 16.50
N ALA A 75 -2.21 2.27 16.35
CA ALA A 75 -2.46 0.86 16.53
C ALA A 75 -1.65 0.05 15.50
N ARG A 76 -0.99 -1.03 15.96
CA ARG A 76 -0.20 -1.93 15.09
C ARG A 76 -0.96 -2.37 13.84
N ARG A 77 -2.25 -2.68 13.99
CA ARG A 77 -3.14 -3.08 12.89
C ARG A 77 -3.24 -2.00 11.80
N ASP A 78 -3.31 -0.73 12.18
CA ASP A 78 -3.43 0.38 11.24
C ASP A 78 -2.13 0.60 10.48
N VAL A 79 -0.98 0.38 11.14
CA VAL A 79 0.32 0.46 10.47
C VAL A 79 0.53 -0.72 9.52
N GLU A 80 0.11 -1.93 9.89
CA GLU A 80 0.13 -3.08 8.99
C GLU A 80 -0.80 -2.88 7.77
N ARG A 81 -1.98 -2.28 7.98
CA ARG A 81 -2.89 -1.90 6.88
C ARG A 81 -2.25 -0.85 5.97
N LEU A 82 -1.66 0.20 6.53
CA LEU A 82 -0.90 1.21 5.78
C LEU A 82 0.24 0.59 4.96
N HIS A 83 0.94 -0.40 5.53
CA HIS A 83 1.98 -1.13 4.81
C HIS A 83 1.43 -1.84 3.57
N GLN A 84 0.29 -2.51 3.71
CA GLN A 84 -0.35 -3.20 2.60
C GLN A 84 -0.83 -2.22 1.52
N ILE A 85 -1.40 -1.08 1.92
CA ILE A 85 -1.79 0.02 1.02
C ILE A 85 -0.59 0.51 0.21
N LEU A 86 0.52 0.83 0.89
CA LEU A 86 1.72 1.36 0.25
C LEU A 86 2.45 0.33 -0.61
N ALA A 87 2.41 -0.95 -0.24
CA ALA A 87 2.97 -2.03 -1.04
C ALA A 87 2.25 -2.21 -2.40
N LEU A 88 0.98 -1.80 -2.50
CA LEU A 88 0.24 -1.81 -3.76
C LEU A 88 0.56 -0.62 -4.67
N GLN A 89 1.01 0.52 -4.14
CA GLN A 89 1.20 1.75 -4.90
C GLN A 89 2.09 1.61 -6.15
N PRO A 90 3.27 0.93 -6.11
CA PRO A 90 4.08 0.75 -7.31
C PRO A 90 3.37 -0.04 -8.40
N ARG A 91 2.54 -1.01 -8.01
CA ARG A 91 1.81 -1.87 -8.95
C ARG A 91 0.58 -1.19 -9.52
N LEU A 92 -0.06 -0.31 -8.75
CA LEU A 92 -1.19 0.48 -9.24
C LEU A 92 -0.74 1.55 -10.23
N VAL A 93 0.48 2.07 -10.11
CA VAL A 93 1.04 3.03 -11.08
C VAL A 93 1.61 2.35 -12.33
N ASP A 94 2.06 1.10 -12.23
CA ASP A 94 2.54 0.33 -13.37
C ASP A 94 1.39 -0.33 -14.17
N LEU A 95 0.81 0.45 -15.09
CA LEU A 95 -0.28 -0.01 -15.96
C LEU A 95 0.17 -1.03 -17.02
N ARG A 96 1.48 -1.24 -17.21
CA ARG A 96 2.02 -2.18 -18.21
C ARG A 96 2.06 -3.63 -17.70
N ALA A 97 1.64 -3.88 -16.47
CA ALA A 97 1.60 -5.22 -15.89
C ALA A 97 0.67 -6.15 -16.71
N PRO A 98 1.01 -7.44 -16.87
CA PRO A 98 0.14 -8.39 -17.57
C PRO A 98 -1.25 -8.48 -16.94
N PHE A 99 -2.31 -8.67 -17.74
CA PHE A 99 -3.71 -8.72 -17.30
C PHE A 99 -3.96 -9.63 -16.10
N ARG A 100 -3.36 -10.83 -16.07
CA ARG A 100 -3.43 -11.76 -14.92
C ARG A 100 -2.93 -11.17 -13.59
N VAL A 101 -1.90 -10.32 -13.66
CA VAL A 101 -1.34 -9.63 -12.48
C VAL A 101 -2.30 -8.54 -12.05
N GLN A 102 -2.83 -7.77 -12.99
CA GLN A 102 -3.84 -6.74 -12.71
C GLN A 102 -5.09 -7.35 -12.05
N ARG A 103 -5.57 -8.48 -12.57
CA ARG A 103 -6.70 -9.22 -11.99
C ARG A 103 -6.43 -9.71 -10.57
N GLY A 104 -5.19 -10.17 -10.30
CA GLY A 104 -4.77 -10.54 -8.94
C GLY A 104 -4.72 -9.37 -7.95
N LEU A 105 -4.71 -8.12 -8.43
CA LEU A 105 -4.80 -6.92 -7.59
C LEU A 105 -6.25 -6.55 -7.27
N LEU A 106 -7.20 -6.83 -8.17
CA LEU A 106 -8.63 -6.58 -7.96
C LEU A 106 -9.20 -7.33 -6.75
N HIS A 107 -8.62 -8.49 -6.41
CA HIS A 107 -9.04 -9.30 -5.27
C HIS A 107 -8.36 -8.95 -3.95
N ARG A 108 -7.56 -7.87 -3.89
CA ARG A 108 -6.88 -7.45 -2.67
C ARG A 108 -7.84 -6.67 -1.78
N HIS A 109 -7.96 -7.09 -0.53
CA HIS A 109 -8.86 -6.46 0.44
C HIS A 109 -8.53 -4.99 0.78
N VAL A 110 -7.29 -4.55 0.55
CA VAL A 110 -6.85 -3.15 0.74
C VAL A 110 -6.89 -2.33 -0.56
N LEU A 111 -7.49 -2.86 -1.63
CA LEU A 111 -7.48 -2.19 -2.94
C LEU A 111 -8.17 -0.83 -2.88
N ASP A 112 -9.36 -0.76 -2.29
CA ASP A 112 -10.16 0.48 -2.28
C ASP A 112 -9.44 1.60 -1.51
N GLU A 113 -8.76 1.25 -0.43
CA GLU A 113 -7.92 2.16 0.36
C GLU A 113 -6.67 2.55 -0.44
N ALA A 114 -6.06 1.62 -1.16
CA ALA A 114 -4.91 1.92 -2.00
C ALA A 114 -5.25 2.83 -3.19
N LEU A 115 -6.43 2.67 -3.78
CA LEU A 115 -6.95 3.58 -4.81
C LEU A 115 -7.26 4.97 -4.22
N THR A 116 -7.86 5.01 -3.03
CA THR A 116 -8.10 6.27 -2.30
C THR A 116 -6.78 6.99 -2.02
N PHE A 117 -5.77 6.27 -1.51
CA PHE A 117 -4.46 6.85 -1.25
C PHE A 117 -3.79 7.37 -2.53
N LEU A 118 -3.91 6.65 -3.65
CA LEU A 118 -3.37 7.07 -4.94
C LEU A 118 -4.09 8.30 -5.50
N GLU A 119 -5.40 8.40 -5.29
CA GLU A 119 -6.21 9.55 -5.71
C GLU A 119 -5.88 10.81 -4.91
N VAL A 120 -5.67 10.67 -3.59
CA VAL A 120 -5.32 11.80 -2.71
C VAL A 120 -3.88 12.26 -2.93
N HIS A 121 -2.92 11.32 -2.97
CA HIS A 121 -1.49 11.64 -2.87
C HIS A 121 -0.68 11.31 -4.12
N GLY A 122 -1.19 10.46 -5.01
CA GLY A 122 -0.42 9.87 -6.10
C GLY A 122 -0.30 10.74 -7.35
N ASN A 123 -1.14 11.77 -7.49
CA ASN A 123 -1.23 12.64 -8.67
C ASN A 123 -1.30 11.86 -10.00
N ARG A 124 -1.99 10.71 -10.01
CA ARG A 124 -2.16 9.81 -11.16
C ARG A 124 -3.63 9.47 -11.39
N PRO A 125 -4.43 10.44 -11.87
CA PRO A 125 -5.86 10.23 -12.09
C PRO A 125 -6.12 9.19 -13.19
N ASP A 126 -5.23 9.08 -14.17
CA ASP A 126 -5.23 8.08 -15.24
C ASP A 126 -5.18 6.65 -14.68
N ALA A 127 -4.29 6.40 -13.72
CA ALA A 127 -4.19 5.10 -13.07
C ALA A 127 -5.45 4.79 -12.25
N VAL A 128 -5.93 5.75 -11.45
CA VAL A 128 -7.16 5.58 -10.65
C VAL A 128 -8.37 5.26 -11.55
N ALA A 129 -8.53 5.98 -12.66
CA ALA A 129 -9.60 5.75 -13.64
C ALA A 129 -9.50 4.35 -14.25
N HIS A 130 -8.32 3.93 -14.70
CA HIS A 130 -8.09 2.60 -15.26
C HIS A 130 -8.50 1.48 -14.29
N TRP A 131 -8.08 1.57 -13.02
CA TRP A 131 -8.44 0.55 -12.02
C TRP A 131 -9.93 0.55 -11.66
N ARG A 132 -10.57 1.72 -11.63
CA ARG A 132 -12.02 1.83 -11.42
C ARG A 132 -12.81 1.21 -12.57
N GLU A 133 -12.38 1.45 -13.80
CA GLU A 133 -12.97 0.85 -15.01
C GLU A 133 -12.81 -0.67 -15.00
N LEU A 134 -11.58 -1.16 -14.75
CA LEU A 134 -11.30 -2.59 -14.69
C LEU A 134 -12.11 -3.31 -13.59
N ARG A 135 -12.38 -2.63 -12.46
CA ARG A 135 -13.25 -3.13 -11.39
C ARG A 135 -14.73 -3.17 -11.79
N ALA A 136 -15.18 -2.22 -12.62
CA ALA A 136 -16.54 -2.17 -13.12
C ALA A 136 -16.81 -3.18 -14.25
N GLN A 137 -15.77 -3.71 -14.89
CA GLN A 137 -15.92 -4.69 -15.96
C GLN A 137 -16.48 -6.03 -15.45
N PRO A 138 -17.48 -6.60 -16.14
CA PRO A 138 -18.07 -7.88 -15.75
C PRO A 138 -17.08 -9.04 -15.95
N VAL A 139 -17.14 -10.02 -15.05
CA VAL A 139 -16.25 -11.20 -14.99
C VAL A 139 -16.20 -11.97 -16.32
N ALA A 140 -17.28 -11.92 -17.12
CA ALA A 140 -17.38 -12.56 -18.43
C ALA A 140 -16.41 -12.00 -19.49
N ALA A 141 -16.20 -10.68 -19.53
CA ALA A 141 -15.24 -10.06 -20.46
C ALA A 141 -13.79 -10.44 -20.14
N ALA A 142 -13.52 -10.71 -18.86
CA ALA A 142 -12.21 -11.10 -18.38
C ALA A 142 -11.88 -12.59 -18.66
N ALA A 143 -12.88 -13.44 -18.94
CA ALA A 143 -12.65 -14.84 -19.33
C ALA A 143 -12.01 -14.97 -20.72
N VAL A 144 -12.40 -14.09 -21.67
CA VAL A 144 -11.84 -14.05 -23.02
C VAL A 144 -10.34 -13.73 -23.02
N HIS A 145 -9.89 -12.91 -22.08
CA HIS A 145 -8.49 -12.48 -21.92
C HIS A 145 -7.59 -13.53 -21.22
N ASP A 146 -8.17 -14.44 -20.43
CA ASP A 146 -7.44 -15.44 -19.64
C ASP A 146 -7.13 -16.72 -20.45
N SER A 147 -7.88 -16.98 -21.52
CA SER A 147 -7.73 -18.15 -22.41
C SER A 147 -6.38 -18.25 -23.13
N GLY A 148 -5.53 -17.20 -23.10
CA GLY A 148 -4.28 -17.14 -23.87
C GLY A 148 -2.98 -17.44 -23.10
N ALA A 149 -3.01 -17.67 -21.79
CA ALA A 149 -1.78 -17.79 -20.98
C ALA A 149 -1.55 -19.23 -20.45
N PRO A 150 -0.40 -19.88 -20.76
CA PRO A 150 -0.12 -21.21 -20.22
C PRO A 150 0.08 -21.17 -18.70
N PRO A 151 -0.40 -22.18 -17.95
CA PRO A 151 -0.28 -22.20 -16.50
C PRO A 151 1.19 -22.29 -16.07
N PHE A 152 1.65 -21.32 -15.29
CA PHE A 152 3.00 -21.31 -14.72
C PHE A 152 3.20 -22.57 -13.86
N ARG A 153 4.02 -23.51 -14.35
CA ARG A 153 4.49 -24.66 -13.57
C ARG A 153 5.26 -24.14 -12.36
N ARG A 154 4.66 -24.26 -11.16
CA ARG A 154 5.33 -24.03 -9.87
C ARG A 154 6.66 -24.75 -9.86
N ARG A 155 7.76 -24.01 -9.98
CA ARG A 155 9.13 -24.54 -9.89
C ARG A 155 9.35 -24.98 -8.45
N ARG A 156 9.02 -26.24 -8.15
CA ARG A 156 9.25 -26.91 -6.86
C ARG A 156 10.74 -26.74 -6.53
N ARG A 157 11.06 -25.84 -5.59
CA ARG A 157 12.43 -25.66 -5.06
C ARG A 157 12.92 -27.03 -4.61
N ARG A 158 13.78 -27.68 -5.40
CA ARG A 158 14.51 -28.88 -5.00
C ARG A 158 15.39 -28.47 -3.82
N ARG A 159 14.95 -28.79 -2.59
CA ARG A 159 15.80 -28.80 -1.40
C ARG A 159 17.00 -29.68 -1.74
N ARG A 160 18.16 -29.07 -2.00
CA ARG A 160 19.45 -29.77 -2.02
C ARG A 160 19.62 -30.41 -0.64
N ARG A 161 19.33 -31.70 -0.52
CA ARG A 161 19.80 -32.53 0.60
C ARG A 161 21.32 -32.45 0.56
N ARG A 162 21.91 -31.71 1.51
CA ARG A 162 23.34 -31.79 1.82
C ARG A 162 23.59 -33.25 2.23
N ARG A 163 24.32 -33.98 1.39
CA ARG A 163 24.85 -35.30 1.67
C ARG A 163 26.05 -35.07 2.58
N THR A 164 25.89 -35.34 3.86
CA THR A 164 27.01 -35.37 4.82
C THR A 164 27.90 -36.56 4.46
N PRO A 165 29.21 -36.39 4.20
CA PRO A 165 30.12 -37.53 4.10
C PRO A 165 30.38 -38.05 5.51
N SER A 166 30.09 -39.33 5.73
CA SER A 166 30.49 -40.06 6.94
C SER A 166 31.99 -40.26 6.87
N ALA A 167 32.74 -39.54 7.70
CA ALA A 167 34.12 -39.86 8.00
C ALA A 167 34.14 -41.10 8.92
N ALA A 168 34.78 -42.16 8.47
CA ALA A 168 35.22 -43.26 9.32
C ALA A 168 36.73 -43.41 9.07
N PRO A 169 37.58 -43.30 10.10
CA PRO A 169 38.92 -43.84 10.07
C PRO A 169 38.99 -45.15 10.86
N GLU A 170 39.61 -46.17 10.24
CA GLU A 170 40.42 -47.16 10.95
C GLU A 170 41.68 -46.50 11.50
#